data_AF-A0A0X7A7I1-F1
#
_entry.id   AF-A0A0X7A7I1-F1
#
_cell.length_a   1.000
_cell.length_b   1.000
_cell.length_c   1.000
_cell.angle_alpha   90.00
_cell.angle_beta   90.00
_cell.angle_gamma   90.00
#
_symmetry.space_group_name_H-M   'P 1'
#
loop_
_entity.id
_entity.type
_entity.pdbx_description
1 polymer ?
#
loop_
_entity_poly.entity_id
_entity_poly.type
_entity_poly.pdbx_seq_one_letter_code
_entity_poly.pdbx_strand_id
1 'polypeptide(L)'
;MAQIIEQNTKNHAEESAAPPDGTAAGDDVSAPQSSAGIPMHGAGLPSPPQASAGLPAHLEQLADRARGYVEAASSANTRKAYAADWKHFTGWCRRQGLAYVPPSPQTIGLYITACASGTATADRKPSSVMTIERRLSALSWNFAQRGTPLDRKDRHIATVLAGIRNTHASPPRQKEAVLPEHLIAMLETLDRGSLRGLRDRAMLLLGFAGGLRRSEIVGLDVGRDQTEDSSGWVEVLDKGLLVTLRGKTGWREVEIGRGSSDATCPVTALETWLKLAKIAHGPLFRRVTGEGKDVGPDRLADKHVARLVKQTAMAAGVRGDLSESERAEKFSGHSLRAGLASSAEVDERYVQKQLGHASAEMTRKYQRRRDRFRINLTKASGL
;
A
#
# COMPACT_ATOMS: atom_id res chain seq x y z
N MET A 1 -1.15 46.65 -42.88
CA MET A 1 -2.57 46.78 -43.26
C MET A 1 -3.43 46.31 -42.09
N ALA A 2 -4.32 47.21 -41.63
CA ALA A 2 -5.58 47.03 -40.89
C ALA A 2 -5.61 45.95 -39.77
N GLN A 3 -5.70 46.28 -38.47
CA GLN A 3 -6.84 46.83 -37.70
C GLN A 3 -8.19 46.11 -37.89
N ILE A 4 -8.83 45.83 -36.74
CA ILE A 4 -10.27 45.66 -36.37
C ILE A 4 -10.30 44.55 -35.28
N ILE A 5 -10.34 44.86 -33.96
CA ILE A 5 -11.44 45.43 -33.14
C ILE A 5 -12.67 44.49 -33.25
N GLU A 6 -13.21 43.87 -32.19
CA GLU A 6 -14.07 44.55 -31.22
C GLU A 6 -14.53 43.58 -30.11
N GLN A 7 -14.45 44.08 -28.86
CA GLN A 7 -15.42 44.00 -27.75
C GLN A 7 -16.21 42.69 -27.48
N ASN A 8 -16.18 42.23 -26.22
CA ASN A 8 -17.20 42.70 -25.28
C ASN A 8 -16.85 42.50 -23.81
N THR A 9 -17.52 43.30 -23.00
CA THR A 9 -17.09 43.83 -21.71
C THR A 9 -18.06 43.38 -20.62
N LYS A 10 -17.63 43.56 -19.36
CA LYS A 10 -18.43 43.80 -18.15
C LYS A 10 -19.13 42.59 -17.51
N ASN A 11 -18.69 42.29 -16.28
CA ASN A 11 -19.53 42.47 -15.11
C ASN A 11 -18.66 42.71 -13.86
N HIS A 12 -18.79 43.93 -13.31
CA HIS A 12 -18.33 44.38 -12.01
C HIS A 12 -19.57 44.80 -11.21
N ALA A 13 -19.68 44.36 -9.96
CA ALA A 13 -20.46 44.97 -8.86
C ALA A 13 -19.95 44.28 -7.58
N GLU A 14 -19.14 44.95 -6.75
CA GLU A 14 -19.50 45.85 -5.63
C GLU A 14 -19.68 45.11 -4.28
N GLU A 15 -18.57 45.13 -3.52
CA GLU A 15 -18.40 45.54 -2.12
C GLU A 15 -19.62 45.65 -1.17
N SER A 16 -19.53 44.99 -0.01
CA SER A 16 -20.09 45.49 1.25
C SER A 16 -19.37 44.88 2.47
N ALA A 17 -19.04 45.72 3.44
CA ALA A 17 -18.22 45.45 4.61
C ALA A 17 -19.00 45.65 5.93
N ALA A 18 -18.69 44.79 6.92
CA ALA A 18 -18.74 44.97 8.39
C ALA A 18 -20.12 45.07 9.10
N PRO A 19 -20.24 44.92 10.46
CA PRO A 19 -19.20 44.80 11.50
C PRO A 19 -19.44 43.68 12.56
N PRO A 20 -18.60 43.59 13.63
CA PRO A 20 -18.57 42.50 14.62
C PRO A 20 -19.17 42.90 15.99
N ASP A 21 -19.61 41.90 16.76
CA ASP A 21 -19.88 41.96 18.21
C ASP A 21 -19.18 40.73 18.83
N GLY A 22 -18.60 40.69 20.02
CA GLY A 22 -18.63 41.57 21.19
C GLY A 22 -18.28 40.70 22.41
N THR A 23 -17.34 41.15 23.22
CA THR A 23 -16.70 40.53 24.42
C THR A 23 -17.56 40.45 25.69
N ALA A 24 -17.34 39.43 26.53
CA ALA A 24 -17.23 39.45 28.03
C ALA A 24 -17.10 37.99 28.55
N ALA A 25 -16.04 37.54 29.23
CA ALA A 25 -15.57 37.80 30.62
C ALA A 25 -16.48 37.22 31.72
N GLY A 26 -15.92 36.34 32.57
CA GLY A 26 -16.55 35.89 33.83
C GLY A 26 -16.06 34.54 34.40
N ASP A 27 -14.98 34.61 35.19
CA ASP A 27 -14.68 33.92 36.46
C ASP A 27 -14.89 32.40 36.68
N ASP A 28 -13.75 31.75 36.92
CA ASP A 28 -13.30 31.07 38.16
C ASP A 28 -14.19 30.02 38.90
N VAL A 29 -13.46 29.16 39.63
CA VAL A 29 -13.87 28.29 40.76
C VAL A 29 -13.99 26.78 40.48
N SER A 30 -12.91 26.11 40.89
CA SER A 30 -12.83 24.85 41.66
C SER A 30 -13.12 23.49 41.03
N ALA A 31 -12.06 22.67 41.09
CA ALA A 31 -12.12 21.22 41.13
C ALA A 31 -12.98 20.71 42.31
N PRO A 32 -13.48 19.46 42.20
CA PRO A 32 -12.90 18.47 43.10
C PRO A 32 -12.50 17.16 42.40
N GLN A 33 -11.53 16.51 43.02
CA GLN A 33 -11.06 15.17 42.75
C GLN A 33 -12.20 14.14 42.88
N SER A 34 -12.23 13.16 41.98
CA SER A 34 -12.64 11.81 42.36
C SER A 34 -11.93 10.77 41.51
N SER A 35 -11.20 9.93 42.21
CA SER A 35 -10.56 8.70 41.77
C SER A 35 -11.61 7.61 41.57
N ALA A 36 -11.63 7.00 40.38
CA ALA A 36 -12.14 5.65 40.20
C ALA A 36 -11.45 5.02 38.98
N GLY A 37 -10.73 3.92 39.21
CA GLY A 37 -9.96 3.21 38.20
C GLY A 37 -10.84 2.63 37.09
N ILE A 38 -10.38 2.73 35.84
CA ILE A 38 -11.05 2.13 34.68
C ILE A 38 -10.20 0.93 34.18
N PRO A 39 -10.81 -0.25 33.94
CA PRO A 39 -10.08 -1.45 33.57
C PRO A 39 -9.50 -1.41 32.16
N MET A 40 -8.40 -2.14 31.97
CA MET A 40 -7.79 -2.39 30.67
C MET A 40 -8.73 -3.16 29.73
N HIS A 41 -9.11 -2.57 28.60
CA HIS A 41 -9.65 -3.30 27.46
C HIS A 41 -8.76 -3.18 26.22
N GLY A 42 -8.55 -4.35 25.60
CA GLY A 42 -7.70 -4.58 24.45
C GLY A 42 -8.12 -3.79 23.22
N ALA A 43 -7.16 -3.59 22.32
CA ALA A 43 -7.31 -2.83 21.09
C ALA A 43 -8.36 -3.45 20.14
N GLY A 44 -9.59 -2.96 20.21
CA GLY A 44 -10.62 -3.11 19.18
C GLY A 44 -10.69 -1.88 18.28
N LEU A 45 -11.40 -2.03 17.16
CA LEU A 45 -11.97 -0.95 16.33
C LEU A 45 -12.72 0.08 17.20
N PRO A 46 -13.11 1.27 16.69
CA PRO A 46 -14.02 2.13 17.43
C PRO A 46 -15.20 1.29 17.93
N SER A 47 -15.35 1.20 19.25
CA SER A 47 -16.58 0.65 19.81
C SER A 47 -17.72 1.52 19.26
N PRO A 48 -18.82 0.93 18.76
CA PRO A 48 -20.03 1.69 18.55
C PRO A 48 -20.39 2.41 19.87
N PRO A 49 -21.17 3.50 19.83
CA PRO A 49 -21.55 4.23 21.03
C PRO A 49 -21.89 3.24 22.14
N GLN A 50 -21.16 3.31 23.27
CA GLN A 50 -21.47 2.52 24.45
C GLN A 50 -22.95 2.70 24.69
N ALA A 51 -23.69 1.59 24.68
CA ALA A 51 -25.15 1.53 24.70
C ALA A 51 -25.78 2.71 25.44
N SER A 52 -26.02 3.81 24.71
CA SER A 52 -26.58 5.03 25.23
C SER A 52 -27.98 5.09 24.64
N ALA A 53 -28.91 4.47 25.37
CA ALA A 53 -30.31 4.22 25.02
C ALA A 53 -30.49 3.39 23.74
N GLY A 54 -31.24 2.29 23.86
CA GLY A 54 -31.45 1.33 22.79
C GLY A 54 -31.90 2.02 21.50
N LEU A 55 -31.09 1.89 20.44
CA LEU A 55 -31.52 2.23 19.10
C LEU A 55 -32.83 1.48 18.82
N PRO A 56 -33.84 2.12 18.22
CA PRO A 56 -35.04 1.42 17.77
C PRO A 56 -34.66 0.18 16.95
N ALA A 57 -35.30 -0.97 17.19
CA ALA A 57 -34.96 -2.26 16.55
C ALA A 57 -34.88 -2.17 15.00
N HIS A 58 -35.67 -1.29 14.38
CA HIS A 58 -35.65 -1.06 12.93
C HIS A 58 -34.35 -0.42 12.41
N LEU A 59 -33.54 0.19 13.29
CA LEU A 59 -32.25 0.80 12.95
C LEU A 59 -31.05 -0.10 13.28
N GLU A 60 -31.23 -1.23 13.96
CA GLU A 60 -30.13 -2.16 14.26
C GLU A 60 -29.46 -2.68 12.98
N GLN A 61 -30.25 -3.03 11.96
CA GLN A 61 -29.72 -3.42 10.65
C GLN A 61 -28.91 -2.31 9.95
N LEU A 62 -29.28 -1.05 10.18
CA LEU A 62 -28.52 0.09 9.66
C LEU A 62 -27.24 0.33 10.46
N ALA A 63 -27.28 0.16 11.78
CA ALA A 63 -26.09 0.22 12.63
C ALA A 63 -25.08 -0.88 12.27
N ASP A 64 -25.55 -2.08 11.94
CA ASP A 64 -24.72 -3.21 11.51
C ASP A 64 -24.06 -2.93 10.16
N ARG A 65 -24.82 -2.41 9.19
CA ARG A 65 -24.28 -1.95 7.89
C ARG A 65 -23.28 -0.80 8.07
N ALA A 66 -23.57 0.15 8.96
CA ALA A 66 -22.65 1.24 9.27
C ALA A 66 -21.32 0.72 9.85
N ARG A 67 -21.35 -0.28 10.73
CA ARG A 67 -20.13 -0.95 11.21
C ARG A 67 -19.37 -1.62 10.06
N GLY A 68 -20.07 -2.28 9.14
CA GLY A 68 -19.48 -2.83 7.92
C GLY A 68 -18.77 -1.77 7.07
N TYR A 69 -19.36 -0.58 6.90
CA TYR A 69 -18.71 0.52 6.17
C TYR A 69 -17.48 1.08 6.91
N VAL A 70 -17.53 1.18 8.24
CA VAL A 70 -16.37 1.60 9.06
C VAL A 70 -15.23 0.58 8.92
N GLU A 71 -15.53 -0.71 8.91
CA GLU A 71 -14.54 -1.75 8.67
C GLU A 71 -13.97 -1.72 7.24
N ALA A 72 -14.80 -1.40 6.24
CA ALA A 72 -14.38 -1.29 4.84
C ALA A 72 -13.56 -0.02 4.54
N ALA A 73 -13.65 1.02 5.37
CA ALA A 73 -12.98 2.30 5.15
C ALA A 73 -11.44 2.22 5.18
N SER A 74 -10.87 1.17 5.76
CA SER A 74 -9.42 0.95 5.79
C SER A 74 -9.08 -0.48 5.42
N SER A 75 -8.02 -0.72 4.65
CA SER A 75 -7.63 -2.10 4.30
C SER A 75 -7.24 -2.90 5.56
N ALA A 76 -7.47 -4.22 5.56
CA ALA A 76 -7.08 -5.11 6.67
C ALA A 76 -5.58 -4.99 7.01
N ASN A 77 -4.73 -4.74 6.02
CA ASN A 77 -3.30 -4.50 6.20
C ASN A 77 -3.03 -3.16 6.90
N THR A 78 -3.76 -2.10 6.55
CA THR A 78 -3.69 -0.80 7.24
C THR A 78 -4.08 -0.95 8.71
N ARG A 79 -5.18 -1.66 8.99
CA ARG A 79 -5.65 -1.92 10.37
C ARG A 79 -4.61 -2.67 11.19
N LYS A 80 -4.06 -3.77 10.66
CA LYS A 80 -3.00 -4.55 11.32
C LYS A 80 -1.75 -3.70 11.59
N ALA A 81 -1.33 -2.88 10.62
CA ALA A 81 -0.19 -1.99 10.77
C ALA A 81 -0.42 -0.91 11.83
N TYR A 82 -1.60 -0.28 11.84
CA TYR A 82 -1.94 0.77 12.79
C TYR A 82 -2.11 0.22 14.21
N ALA A 83 -2.68 -0.97 14.36
CA ALA A 83 -2.78 -1.65 15.66
C ALA A 83 -1.38 -1.98 16.23
N ALA A 84 -0.46 -2.47 15.38
CA ALA A 84 0.92 -2.73 15.78
C ALA A 84 1.67 -1.45 16.18
N ASP A 85 1.49 -0.36 15.43
CA ASP A 85 2.10 0.94 15.75
C ASP A 85 1.55 1.52 17.06
N TRP A 86 0.23 1.41 17.28
CA TRP A 86 -0.40 1.83 18.53
C TRP A 86 0.12 1.03 19.73
N LYS A 87 0.22 -0.30 19.61
CA LYS A 87 0.83 -1.16 20.64
C LYS A 87 2.27 -0.77 20.92
N HIS A 88 3.03 -0.41 19.89
CA HIS A 88 4.40 0.01 20.04
C HIS A 88 4.53 1.34 20.79
N PHE A 89 3.73 2.35 20.44
CA PHE A 89 3.71 3.64 21.13
C PHE A 89 3.28 3.49 22.59
N THR A 90 2.13 2.85 22.84
CA THR A 90 1.62 2.63 24.20
C THR A 90 2.58 1.81 25.05
N GLY A 91 3.23 0.80 24.47
CA GLY A 91 4.28 0.03 25.14
C GLY A 91 5.51 0.88 25.49
N TRP A 92 5.90 1.81 24.62
CA TRP A 92 6.99 2.75 24.92
C TRP A 92 6.59 3.72 26.05
N CYS A 93 5.42 4.35 25.97
CA CYS A 93 4.92 5.25 27.03
C CYS A 93 4.91 4.57 28.40
N ARG A 94 4.40 3.33 28.48
CA ARG A 94 4.38 2.54 29.72
C ARG A 94 5.78 2.33 30.30
N ARG A 95 6.79 2.03 29.46
CA ARG A 95 8.18 1.88 29.92
C ARG A 95 8.79 3.18 30.42
N GLN A 96 8.34 4.32 29.89
CA GLN A 96 8.80 5.65 30.32
C GLN A 96 7.97 6.24 31.48
N GLY A 97 6.95 5.52 31.98
CA GLY A 97 6.03 6.07 32.99
C GLY A 97 5.14 7.22 32.48
N LEU A 98 4.96 7.35 31.16
CA LEU A 98 4.19 8.43 30.55
C LEU A 98 2.75 8.00 30.29
N ALA A 99 1.81 8.92 30.52
CA ALA A 99 0.44 8.78 30.04
C ALA A 99 0.41 8.87 28.51
N TYR A 100 -0.40 8.01 27.88
CA TYR A 100 -0.57 7.97 26.42
C TYR A 100 -1.95 8.45 25.95
N VAL A 101 -2.86 8.76 26.88
CA VAL A 101 -4.14 9.43 26.66
C VAL A 101 -4.32 10.45 27.79
N PRO A 102 -4.73 11.71 27.50
CA PRO A 102 -4.96 12.30 26.18
C PRO A 102 -3.67 12.46 25.35
N PRO A 103 -3.75 12.74 24.03
CA PRO A 103 -2.56 13.00 23.22
C PRO A 103 -1.80 14.23 23.74
N SER A 104 -0.52 14.05 24.10
CA SER A 104 0.41 15.15 24.39
C SER A 104 1.39 15.30 23.22
N PRO A 105 1.42 16.47 22.54
CA PRO A 105 2.39 16.73 21.47
C PRO A 105 3.84 16.57 21.92
N GLN A 106 4.15 16.93 23.16
CA GLN A 106 5.48 16.75 23.76
C GLN A 106 5.83 15.27 23.88
N THR A 107 4.92 14.44 24.41
CA THR A 107 5.12 12.99 24.52
C THR A 107 5.33 12.34 23.15
N ILE A 108 4.61 12.81 22.13
CA ILE A 108 4.73 12.30 20.76
C ILE A 108 6.05 12.76 20.12
N GLY A 109 6.48 14.00 20.36
CA GLY A 109 7.81 14.51 19.99
C GLY A 109 8.94 13.66 20.60
N LEU A 110 8.85 13.34 21.88
CA LEU A 110 9.80 12.42 22.55
C LEU A 110 9.76 11.02 21.93
N TYR A 111 8.57 10.49 21.64
CA TYR A 111 8.42 9.17 21.04
C TYR A 111 9.06 9.07 19.65
N ILE A 112 8.86 10.06 18.78
CA ILE A 112 9.46 10.03 17.42
C ILE A 112 10.98 10.23 17.48
N THR A 113 11.48 11.01 18.44
CA THR A 113 12.92 11.11 18.73
C THR A 113 13.48 9.78 19.23
N ALA A 114 12.77 9.09 20.12
CA ALA A 114 13.16 7.75 20.58
C ALA A 114 13.17 6.73 19.42
N CYS A 115 12.22 6.84 18.49
CA CYS A 115 12.21 6.00 17.29
C CYS A 115 13.41 6.30 16.38
N ALA A 116 13.75 7.57 16.17
CA ALA A 116 14.87 7.98 15.32
C ALA A 116 16.23 7.61 15.93
N SER A 117 16.38 7.74 17.25
CA SER A 117 17.61 7.35 17.98
C SER A 117 17.72 5.84 18.24
N GLY A 118 16.67 5.08 17.98
CA GLY A 118 16.60 3.63 18.25
C GLY A 118 16.29 3.28 19.71
N THR A 119 16.16 4.25 20.61
CA THR A 119 15.87 4.02 22.03
C THR A 119 14.41 3.66 22.32
N ALA A 120 13.53 3.66 21.32
CA ALA A 120 12.13 3.30 21.51
C ALA A 120 11.92 1.83 21.92
N THR A 121 12.85 0.94 21.59
CA THR A 121 12.77 -0.51 21.84
C THR A 121 14.11 -1.05 22.36
N ALA A 122 14.07 -2.22 23.00
CA ALA A 122 15.25 -2.81 23.67
C ALA A 122 16.37 -3.20 22.70
N ASP A 123 16.03 -3.51 21.44
CA ASP A 123 16.95 -3.83 20.35
C ASP A 123 17.77 -2.61 19.85
N ARG A 124 17.53 -1.42 20.42
CA ARG A 124 18.25 -0.17 20.14
C ARG A 124 18.36 0.17 18.64
N LYS A 125 17.37 -0.23 17.84
CA LYS A 125 17.41 -0.09 16.38
C LYS A 125 16.67 1.17 15.91
N PRO A 126 17.37 2.12 15.24
CA PRO A 126 16.74 3.28 14.63
C PRO A 126 15.65 2.93 13.61
N SER A 127 14.51 3.61 13.71
CA SER A 127 13.44 3.55 12.71
C SER A 127 13.73 4.51 11.57
N SER A 128 13.42 4.09 10.33
CA SER A 128 13.49 5.00 9.17
C SER A 128 12.46 6.12 9.27
N VAL A 129 12.73 7.26 8.61
CA VAL A 129 11.80 8.40 8.53
C VAL A 129 10.40 7.97 8.08
N MET A 130 10.32 7.13 7.02
CA MET A 130 9.05 6.60 6.52
C MET A 130 8.30 5.76 7.55
N THR A 131 9.02 5.01 8.40
CA THR A 131 8.41 4.23 9.48
C THR A 131 7.85 5.16 10.56
N ILE A 132 8.59 6.22 10.91
CA ILE A 132 8.17 7.22 11.89
C ILE A 132 6.92 7.96 11.41
N GLU A 133 6.90 8.41 10.15
CA GLU A 133 5.74 9.10 9.57
C GLU A 133 4.49 8.20 9.53
N ARG A 134 4.66 6.93 9.17
CA ARG A 134 3.58 5.92 9.20
C ARG A 134 3.05 5.73 10.61
N ARG A 135 3.93 5.62 11.61
CA ARG A 135 3.54 5.54 13.02
C ARG A 135 2.76 6.78 13.45
N LEU A 136 3.22 7.99 13.11
CA LEU A 136 2.46 9.21 13.38
C LEU A 136 1.06 9.18 12.75
N SER A 137 0.91 8.63 11.54
CA SER A 137 -0.41 8.50 10.90
C SER A 137 -1.30 7.50 11.63
N ALA A 138 -0.72 6.39 12.10
CA ALA A 138 -1.41 5.43 12.96
C ALA A 138 -1.84 6.07 14.29
N LEU A 139 -0.98 6.90 14.91
CA LEU A 139 -1.31 7.62 16.14
C LEU A 139 -2.45 8.61 15.92
N SER A 140 -2.35 9.49 14.92
CA SER A 140 -3.40 10.46 14.61
C SER A 140 -4.74 9.77 14.34
N TRP A 141 -4.73 8.67 13.58
CA TRP A 141 -5.93 7.87 13.35
C TRP A 141 -6.48 7.32 14.66
N ASN A 142 -5.65 6.67 15.48
CA ASN A 142 -6.09 6.08 16.75
C ASN A 142 -6.64 7.12 17.75
N PHE A 143 -6.03 8.30 17.81
CA PHE A 143 -6.46 9.41 18.65
C PHE A 143 -7.80 9.99 18.17
N ALA A 144 -7.95 10.19 16.85
CA ALA A 144 -9.22 10.63 16.26
C ALA A 144 -10.35 9.63 16.54
N GLN A 145 -10.10 8.32 16.40
CA GLN A 145 -11.10 7.29 16.72
C GLN A 145 -11.53 7.27 18.21
N ARG A 146 -10.76 7.91 19.11
CA ARG A 146 -11.05 8.00 20.56
C ARG A 146 -11.67 9.34 20.94
N GLY A 147 -11.97 10.21 19.99
CA GLY A 147 -12.57 11.53 20.24
C GLY A 147 -11.58 12.60 20.70
N THR A 148 -10.30 12.29 20.83
CA THR A 148 -9.26 13.25 21.22
C THR A 148 -8.22 13.35 20.11
N PRO A 149 -8.48 14.12 19.02
CA PRO A 149 -7.61 14.14 17.85
C PRO A 149 -6.22 14.73 18.18
N LEU A 150 -5.21 14.20 17.50
CA LEU A 150 -3.84 14.70 17.58
C LEU A 150 -3.57 15.73 16.49
N ASP A 151 -3.23 16.96 16.87
CA ASP A 151 -2.69 17.93 15.91
C ASP A 151 -1.22 17.63 15.60
N ARG A 152 -0.96 17.20 14.36
CA ARG A 152 0.40 16.93 13.86
C ARG A 152 1.19 18.20 13.51
N LYS A 153 0.50 19.33 13.37
CA LYS A 153 1.12 20.62 13.05
C LYS A 153 1.66 21.31 14.30
N ASP A 154 1.33 20.80 15.49
CA ASP A 154 1.92 21.28 16.73
C ASP A 154 3.45 21.30 16.63
N ARG A 155 4.04 22.40 17.11
CA ARG A 155 5.48 22.66 17.00
C ARG A 155 6.34 21.53 17.57
N HIS A 156 5.91 20.84 18.62
CA HIS A 156 6.68 19.78 19.28
C HIS A 156 6.76 18.51 18.43
N ILE A 157 5.85 18.35 17.46
CA ILE A 157 5.86 17.26 16.49
C ILE A 157 6.50 17.72 15.19
N ALA A 158 6.06 18.86 14.66
CA ALA A 158 6.48 19.35 13.35
C ALA A 158 7.98 19.66 13.32
N THR A 159 8.51 20.37 14.33
CA THR A 159 9.94 20.73 14.39
C THR A 159 10.82 19.51 14.59
N VAL A 160 10.43 18.59 15.47
CA VAL A 160 11.17 17.34 15.70
C VAL A 160 11.17 16.48 14.44
N LEU A 161 10.04 16.34 13.77
CA LEU A 161 9.95 15.58 12.53
C LEU A 161 10.79 16.23 11.41
N ALA A 162 10.81 17.56 11.33
CA ALA A 162 11.68 18.28 10.40
C ALA A 162 13.16 18.01 10.68
N GLY A 163 13.58 18.05 11.94
CA GLY A 163 14.94 17.67 12.36
C GLY A 163 15.28 16.23 11.97
N ILE A 164 14.40 15.27 12.28
CA ILE A 164 14.58 13.86 11.92
C ILE A 164 14.72 13.69 10.39
N ARG A 165 13.92 14.42 9.60
CA ARG A 165 14.04 14.40 8.13
C ARG A 165 15.39 14.96 7.69
N ASN A 166 15.81 16.11 8.21
CA ASN A 166 17.06 16.74 7.79
C ASN A 166 18.30 15.90 8.16
N THR A 167 18.26 15.21 9.29
CA THR A 167 19.39 14.40 9.77
C THR A 167 19.41 12.98 9.20
N HIS A 168 18.24 12.35 9.04
CA HIS A 168 18.14 10.91 8.76
C HIS A 168 17.41 10.57 7.47
N ALA A 169 16.88 11.55 6.72
CA ALA A 169 16.32 11.23 5.41
C ALA A 169 17.42 10.67 4.50
N SER A 170 17.13 9.52 3.93
CA SER A 170 17.93 8.91 2.89
C SER A 170 17.06 8.69 1.67
N PRO A 171 17.64 8.69 0.45
CA PRO A 171 16.92 8.31 -0.75
C PRO A 171 16.21 6.95 -0.54
N PRO A 172 14.94 6.80 -0.97
CA PRO A 172 14.22 5.55 -0.80
C PRO A 172 15.00 4.38 -1.42
N ARG A 173 15.21 3.31 -0.64
CA ARG A 173 15.80 2.07 -1.17
C ARG A 173 14.82 1.42 -2.14
N GLN A 174 15.07 1.58 -3.43
CA GLN A 174 14.28 0.94 -4.48
C GLN A 174 14.73 -0.53 -4.62
N LYS A 175 13.76 -1.42 -4.76
CA LYS A 175 14.02 -2.83 -5.03
C LYS A 175 14.51 -3.00 -6.46
N GLU A 176 15.35 -4.02 -6.67
CA GLU A 176 15.86 -4.31 -8.01
C GLU A 176 14.70 -4.80 -8.90
N ALA A 177 14.66 -4.28 -10.13
CA ALA A 177 13.70 -4.70 -11.13
C ALA A 177 14.06 -6.10 -11.63
N VAL A 178 13.09 -7.01 -11.67
CA VAL A 178 13.22 -8.26 -12.43
C VAL A 178 13.04 -7.87 -13.89
N LEU A 179 14.07 -7.98 -14.73
CA LEU A 179 13.98 -7.70 -16.16
C LEU A 179 13.44 -8.95 -16.89
N PRO A 180 12.98 -8.85 -18.15
CA PRO A 180 12.46 -9.99 -18.90
C PRO A 180 13.39 -11.22 -18.90
N GLU A 181 14.68 -11.01 -19.09
CA GLU A 181 15.73 -12.03 -19.05
C GLU A 181 15.85 -12.70 -17.67
N HIS A 182 15.73 -11.93 -16.59
CA HIS A 182 15.71 -12.46 -15.23
C HIS A 182 14.44 -13.29 -14.99
N LEU A 183 13.30 -12.84 -15.51
CA LEU A 183 12.05 -13.57 -15.40
C LEU A 183 12.12 -14.92 -16.12
N ILE A 184 12.67 -14.97 -17.33
CA ILE A 184 12.87 -16.22 -18.06
C ILE A 184 13.74 -17.19 -17.25
N ALA A 185 14.88 -16.71 -16.73
CA ALA A 185 15.75 -17.54 -15.89
C ALA A 185 15.04 -18.03 -14.62
N MET A 186 14.26 -17.17 -13.96
CA MET A 186 13.43 -17.54 -12.79
C MET A 186 12.40 -18.63 -13.14
N LEU A 187 11.78 -18.57 -14.31
CA LEU A 187 10.80 -19.56 -14.75
C LEU A 187 11.44 -20.94 -14.97
N GLU A 188 12.68 -21.01 -15.45
CA GLU A 188 13.39 -22.29 -15.62
C GLU A 188 13.75 -22.99 -14.30
N THR A 189 13.69 -22.29 -13.16
CA THR A 189 13.86 -22.91 -11.83
C THR A 189 12.62 -23.64 -11.33
N LEU A 190 11.48 -23.49 -12.02
CA LEU A 190 10.20 -24.05 -11.60
C LEU A 190 9.90 -25.34 -12.35
N ASP A 191 9.54 -26.38 -11.59
CA ASP A 191 9.16 -27.69 -12.12
C ASP A 191 7.85 -27.62 -12.94
N ARG A 192 7.93 -27.98 -14.23
CA ARG A 192 6.78 -27.97 -15.15
C ARG A 192 5.87 -29.19 -14.97
N GLY A 193 6.32 -30.23 -14.28
CA GLY A 193 5.58 -31.46 -14.05
C GLY A 193 4.62 -31.42 -12.85
N SER A 194 4.70 -30.39 -12.00
CA SER A 194 3.84 -30.25 -10.82
C SER A 194 2.86 -29.09 -10.92
N LEU A 195 1.69 -29.24 -10.29
CA LEU A 195 0.69 -28.17 -10.18
C LEU A 195 1.26 -26.95 -9.45
N ARG A 196 2.18 -27.17 -8.50
CA ARG A 196 2.87 -26.09 -7.79
C ARG A 196 3.68 -25.23 -8.75
N GLY A 197 4.51 -25.84 -9.60
CA GLY A 197 5.32 -25.08 -10.53
C GLY A 197 4.47 -24.40 -11.61
N LEU A 198 3.41 -25.04 -12.10
CA LEU A 198 2.45 -24.41 -13.02
C LEU A 198 1.79 -23.16 -12.41
N ARG A 199 1.30 -23.27 -11.16
CA ARG A 199 0.76 -22.13 -10.41
C ARG A 199 1.77 -21.00 -10.30
N ASP A 200 2.98 -21.33 -9.83
CA ASP A 200 4.01 -20.34 -9.54
C ASP A 200 4.50 -19.66 -10.83
N ARG A 201 4.57 -20.38 -11.96
CA ARG A 201 4.84 -19.80 -13.29
C ARG A 201 3.75 -18.81 -13.71
N ALA A 202 2.48 -19.20 -13.61
CA ALA A 202 1.35 -18.32 -13.92
C ALA A 202 1.35 -17.07 -13.02
N MET A 203 1.66 -17.21 -11.73
CA MET A 203 1.79 -16.08 -10.80
C MET A 203 2.89 -15.09 -11.19
N LEU A 204 4.09 -15.58 -11.56
CA LEU A 204 5.21 -14.73 -11.94
C LEU A 204 4.93 -13.99 -13.26
N LEU A 205 4.42 -14.71 -14.27
CA LEU A 205 4.10 -14.14 -15.58
C LEU A 205 2.97 -13.12 -15.50
N LEU A 206 1.87 -13.46 -14.82
CA LEU A 206 0.74 -12.53 -14.63
C LEU A 206 1.16 -11.31 -13.81
N GLY A 207 1.92 -11.53 -12.73
CA GLY A 207 2.42 -10.45 -11.88
C GLY A 207 3.36 -9.49 -12.62
N PHE A 208 4.21 -10.01 -13.49
CA PHE A 208 5.09 -9.22 -14.35
C PHE A 208 4.30 -8.48 -15.43
N ALA A 209 3.54 -9.19 -16.27
CA ALA A 209 2.87 -8.62 -17.44
C ALA A 209 1.78 -7.61 -17.07
N GLY A 210 1.06 -7.83 -15.97
CA GLY A 210 0.09 -6.87 -15.45
C GLY A 210 0.69 -5.78 -14.55
N GLY A 211 1.97 -5.88 -14.19
CA GLY A 211 2.60 -4.98 -13.22
C GLY A 211 1.89 -5.00 -11.86
N LEU A 212 1.37 -6.16 -11.46
CA LEU A 212 0.46 -6.31 -10.33
C LEU A 212 1.21 -6.32 -9.00
N ARG A 213 0.56 -5.78 -7.96
CA ARG A 213 1.05 -5.92 -6.58
C ARG A 213 0.78 -7.32 -6.07
N ARG A 214 1.60 -7.81 -5.13
CA ARG A 214 1.42 -9.13 -4.50
C ARG A 214 0.01 -9.43 -3.98
N SER A 215 -0.67 -8.43 -3.41
CA SER A 215 -2.04 -8.58 -2.92
C SER A 215 -3.08 -8.57 -4.05
N GLU A 216 -2.80 -7.84 -5.13
CA GLU A 216 -3.66 -7.82 -6.33
C GLU A 216 -3.60 -9.20 -7.01
N ILE A 217 -2.41 -9.80 -7.14
CA ILE A 217 -2.23 -11.14 -7.76
C ILE A 217 -3.07 -12.22 -7.05
N VAL A 218 -2.95 -12.33 -5.73
CA VAL A 218 -3.66 -13.39 -4.98
C VAL A 218 -5.14 -13.08 -4.75
N GLY A 219 -5.52 -11.81 -4.85
CA GLY A 219 -6.89 -11.34 -4.67
C GLY A 219 -7.76 -11.45 -5.92
N LEU A 220 -7.27 -12.08 -6.99
CA LEU A 220 -8.02 -12.36 -8.21
C LEU A 220 -8.86 -13.63 -8.07
N ASP A 221 -10.06 -13.57 -8.63
CA ASP A 221 -10.93 -14.72 -8.87
C ASP A 221 -11.01 -15.06 -10.36
N VAL A 222 -11.52 -16.25 -10.65
CA VAL A 222 -11.78 -16.71 -12.03
C VAL A 222 -12.83 -15.85 -12.71
N GLY A 223 -13.80 -15.35 -11.95
CA GLY A 223 -14.87 -14.51 -12.46
C GLY A 223 -15.32 -13.47 -11.43
N ARG A 224 -16.15 -12.56 -11.90
CA ARG A 224 -16.68 -11.45 -11.09
C ARG A 224 -17.54 -11.94 -9.93
N ASP A 225 -17.38 -11.29 -8.78
CA ASP A 225 -18.22 -11.44 -7.57
C ASP A 225 -18.37 -12.91 -7.09
N GLN A 226 -17.30 -13.72 -7.23
CA GLN A 226 -17.30 -15.14 -6.85
C GLN A 226 -16.99 -15.38 -5.36
N THR A 227 -16.18 -14.54 -4.74
CA THR A 227 -15.95 -14.57 -3.28
C THR A 227 -16.00 -13.18 -2.65
N GLU A 228 -16.36 -13.12 -1.36
CA GLU A 228 -16.46 -11.85 -0.62
C GLU A 228 -15.12 -11.13 -0.42
N ASP A 229 -14.03 -11.90 -0.32
CA ASP A 229 -12.67 -11.38 -0.11
C ASP A 229 -11.95 -11.03 -1.42
N SER A 230 -12.64 -11.16 -2.55
CA SER A 230 -12.13 -10.83 -3.87
C SER A 230 -11.80 -9.35 -4.01
N SER A 231 -10.71 -9.06 -4.72
CA SER A 231 -10.30 -7.70 -5.06
C SER A 231 -10.19 -7.50 -6.57
N GLY A 232 -10.65 -8.47 -7.35
CA GLY A 232 -10.59 -8.43 -8.80
C GLY A 232 -10.89 -9.78 -9.44
N TRP A 233 -11.02 -9.79 -10.75
CA TRP A 233 -11.24 -10.99 -11.54
C TRP A 233 -10.51 -10.89 -12.88
N VAL A 234 -10.50 -12.00 -13.62
CA VAL A 234 -9.90 -12.08 -14.96
C VAL A 234 -10.94 -12.46 -16.00
N GLU A 235 -10.75 -11.98 -17.22
CA GLU A 235 -11.54 -12.35 -18.40
C GLU A 235 -10.57 -12.73 -19.52
N VAL A 236 -10.60 -13.99 -19.93
CA VAL A 236 -9.76 -14.50 -21.03
C VAL A 236 -10.43 -14.15 -22.35
N LEU A 237 -9.71 -13.43 -23.21
CA LEU A 237 -10.13 -12.99 -24.53
C LEU A 237 -9.21 -13.61 -25.59
N ASP A 238 -9.62 -13.58 -26.86
CA ASP A 238 -8.82 -14.16 -27.96
C ASP A 238 -7.41 -13.56 -28.01
N LYS A 239 -7.31 -12.24 -27.87
CA LYS A 239 -6.05 -11.49 -27.97
C LYS A 239 -5.26 -11.41 -26.67
N GLY A 240 -5.83 -11.83 -25.54
CA GLY A 240 -5.20 -11.58 -24.25
C GLY A 240 -6.08 -11.86 -23.03
N LEU A 241 -5.76 -11.18 -21.94
CA LEU A 241 -6.45 -11.26 -20.67
C LEU A 241 -6.81 -9.83 -20.22
N LEU A 242 -8.06 -9.61 -19.86
CA LEU A 242 -8.49 -8.40 -19.17
C LEU A 242 -8.52 -8.69 -17.67
N VAL A 243 -7.85 -7.86 -16.87
CA VAL A 243 -7.78 -8.02 -15.42
C VAL A 243 -8.41 -6.79 -14.76
N THR A 244 -9.53 -7.01 -14.06
CA THR A 244 -10.24 -5.95 -13.35
C THR A 244 -9.86 -5.99 -11.87
N LEU A 245 -9.44 -4.85 -11.32
CA LEU A 245 -8.83 -4.75 -9.99
C LEU A 245 -9.41 -3.60 -9.19
N ARG A 246 -9.66 -3.83 -7.91
CA ARG A 246 -9.96 -2.80 -6.93
C ARG A 246 -8.67 -2.34 -6.24
N GLY A 247 -8.12 -1.24 -6.74
CA GLY A 247 -6.98 -0.56 -6.15
C GLY A 247 -7.37 0.34 -4.97
N LYS A 248 -6.36 1.04 -4.42
CA LYS A 248 -6.58 2.05 -3.36
C LYS A 248 -7.44 3.25 -3.82
N THR A 249 -7.42 3.55 -5.11
CA THR A 249 -8.06 4.72 -5.72
C THR A 249 -9.32 4.36 -6.50
N GLY A 250 -9.84 3.15 -6.33
CA GLY A 250 -11.00 2.64 -7.07
C GLY A 250 -10.66 1.49 -8.01
N TRP A 251 -11.61 1.20 -8.90
CA TRP A 251 -11.48 0.15 -9.90
C TRP A 251 -10.58 0.59 -11.05
N ARG A 252 -9.81 -0.36 -11.59
CA ARG A 252 -9.06 -0.20 -12.83
C ARG A 252 -9.02 -1.50 -13.59
N GLU A 253 -8.80 -1.37 -14.90
CA GLU A 253 -8.57 -2.49 -15.80
C GLU A 253 -7.12 -2.50 -16.27
N VAL A 254 -6.59 -3.71 -16.44
CA VAL A 254 -5.23 -3.98 -16.87
C VAL A 254 -5.32 -4.98 -18.03
N GLU A 255 -4.86 -4.55 -19.20
CA GLU A 255 -4.85 -5.37 -20.40
C GLU A 255 -3.51 -6.12 -20.49
N ILE A 256 -3.57 -7.44 -20.67
CA ILE A 256 -2.39 -8.31 -20.77
C ILE A 256 -2.48 -9.07 -22.09
N GLY A 257 -1.58 -8.76 -23.03
CA GLY A 257 -1.51 -9.46 -24.32
C GLY A 257 -0.99 -10.89 -24.18
N ARG A 258 -1.30 -11.74 -25.17
CA ARG A 258 -0.61 -13.04 -25.34
C ARG A 258 0.89 -12.79 -25.62
N GLY A 259 1.75 -13.63 -25.03
CA GLY A 259 3.20 -13.56 -25.26
C GLY A 259 3.59 -14.12 -26.62
N SER A 260 4.80 -13.79 -27.08
CA SER A 260 5.34 -14.28 -28.35
C SER A 260 5.76 -15.75 -28.33
N SER A 261 5.81 -16.39 -27.17
CA SER A 261 6.13 -17.81 -26.99
C SER A 261 5.25 -18.40 -25.89
N ASP A 262 4.80 -19.64 -26.07
CA ASP A 262 4.01 -20.36 -25.05
C ASP A 262 4.77 -20.53 -23.73
N ALA A 263 6.11 -20.61 -23.78
CA ALA A 263 6.93 -20.77 -22.58
C ALA A 263 6.85 -19.55 -21.64
N THR A 264 6.59 -18.36 -22.19
CA THR A 264 6.58 -17.07 -21.49
C THR A 264 5.24 -16.34 -21.59
N CYS A 265 4.23 -16.94 -22.23
CA CYS A 265 2.92 -16.33 -22.40
C CYS A 265 2.13 -16.36 -21.07
N PRO A 266 1.75 -15.19 -20.51
CA PRO A 266 0.98 -15.15 -19.27
C PRO A 266 -0.41 -15.77 -19.41
N VAL A 267 -1.03 -15.65 -20.59
CA VAL A 267 -2.35 -16.21 -20.87
C VAL A 267 -2.29 -17.73 -20.95
N THR A 268 -1.38 -18.28 -21.74
CA THR A 268 -1.19 -19.75 -21.86
C THR A 268 -0.83 -20.37 -20.50
N ALA A 269 0.03 -19.71 -19.71
CA ALA A 269 0.38 -20.18 -18.38
C ALA A 269 -0.83 -20.19 -17.43
N LEU A 270 -1.67 -19.15 -17.48
CA LEU A 270 -2.89 -19.08 -16.68
C LEU A 270 -3.92 -20.13 -17.11
N GLU A 271 -4.19 -20.27 -18.41
CA GLU A 271 -5.09 -21.27 -18.97
C GLU A 271 -4.65 -22.69 -18.57
N THR A 272 -3.34 -22.97 -18.68
CA THR A 272 -2.76 -24.26 -18.29
C THR A 272 -2.93 -24.54 -16.81
N TRP A 273 -2.66 -23.54 -15.95
CA TRP A 273 -2.88 -23.64 -14.51
C TRP A 273 -4.35 -23.95 -14.19
N LEU A 274 -5.30 -23.15 -14.70
CA LEU A 274 -6.72 -23.33 -14.43
C LEU A 274 -7.23 -24.70 -14.89
N LYS A 275 -6.81 -25.14 -16.08
CA LYS A 275 -7.19 -26.44 -16.65
C LYS A 275 -6.68 -27.61 -15.81
N LEU A 276 -5.38 -27.64 -15.49
CA LEU A 276 -4.77 -28.76 -14.78
C LEU A 276 -5.10 -28.77 -13.27
N ALA A 277 -5.29 -27.60 -12.68
CA ALA A 277 -5.77 -27.45 -11.31
C ALA A 277 -7.29 -27.67 -11.16
N LYS A 278 -8.01 -27.81 -12.28
CA LYS A 278 -9.48 -27.95 -12.33
C LYS A 278 -10.21 -26.81 -11.60
N ILE A 279 -9.76 -25.58 -11.81
CA ILE A 279 -10.31 -24.39 -11.18
C ILE A 279 -11.25 -23.69 -12.16
N ALA A 280 -12.55 -23.74 -11.89
CA ALA A 280 -13.58 -23.08 -12.70
C ALA A 280 -14.28 -21.89 -11.98
N HIS A 281 -14.17 -21.81 -10.65
CA HIS A 281 -14.86 -20.81 -9.85
C HIS A 281 -14.10 -20.53 -8.54
N GLY A 282 -14.05 -19.27 -8.10
CA GLY A 282 -13.46 -18.82 -6.84
C GLY A 282 -12.03 -18.30 -7.01
N PRO A 283 -11.17 -18.42 -5.98
CA PRO A 283 -9.83 -17.86 -6.00
C PRO A 283 -8.97 -18.45 -7.12
N LEU A 284 -8.32 -17.57 -7.88
CA LEU A 284 -7.51 -17.94 -9.03
C LEU A 284 -6.20 -18.64 -8.61
N PHE A 285 -5.58 -18.20 -7.52
CA PHE A 285 -4.39 -18.84 -6.96
C PHE A 285 -4.68 -19.44 -5.58
N ARG A 286 -4.48 -20.75 -5.48
CA ARG A 286 -4.77 -21.55 -4.28
C ARG A 286 -3.53 -22.22 -3.73
N ARG A 287 -3.65 -22.70 -2.49
CA ARG A 287 -2.61 -23.54 -1.89
C ARG A 287 -2.50 -24.87 -2.64
N VAL A 288 -1.27 -25.32 -2.88
CA VAL A 288 -0.98 -26.63 -3.47
C VAL A 288 -0.25 -27.49 -2.44
N THR A 289 -0.81 -28.65 -2.12
CA THR A 289 -0.35 -29.63 -1.13
C THR A 289 0.05 -30.95 -1.83
N GLY A 290 0.31 -32.01 -1.06
CA GLY A 290 0.59 -33.34 -1.62
C GLY A 290 1.78 -33.35 -2.58
N GLU A 291 2.91 -32.78 -2.16
CA GLU A 291 4.12 -32.66 -2.99
C GLU A 291 3.93 -31.91 -4.32
N GLY A 292 2.87 -31.10 -4.45
CA GLY A 292 2.60 -30.36 -5.68
C GLY A 292 1.53 -30.98 -6.57
N LYS A 293 0.72 -31.93 -6.05
CA LYS A 293 -0.30 -32.66 -6.81
C LYS A 293 -1.74 -32.27 -6.46
N ASP A 294 -1.98 -31.72 -5.27
CA ASP A 294 -3.34 -31.43 -4.79
C ASP A 294 -3.55 -29.94 -4.61
N VAL A 295 -4.74 -29.46 -4.99
CA VAL A 295 -5.12 -28.04 -4.89
C VAL A 295 -6.19 -27.88 -3.82
N GLY A 296 -5.90 -27.07 -2.80
CA GLY A 296 -6.86 -26.74 -1.75
C GLY A 296 -7.90 -25.71 -2.20
N PRO A 297 -8.97 -25.50 -1.44
CA PRO A 297 -10.02 -24.54 -1.78
C PRO A 297 -9.60 -23.08 -1.49
N ASP A 298 -8.68 -22.87 -0.55
CA ASP A 298 -8.40 -21.55 0.01
C ASP A 298 -7.52 -20.67 -0.88
N ARG A 299 -7.83 -19.37 -0.86
CA ARG A 299 -7.01 -18.30 -1.45
C ARG A 299 -5.61 -18.31 -0.86
N LEU A 300 -4.62 -18.10 -1.72
CA LEU A 300 -3.22 -18.02 -1.31
C LEU A 300 -2.90 -16.71 -0.59
N ALA A 301 -2.03 -16.76 0.43
CA ALA A 301 -1.59 -15.56 1.14
C ALA A 301 -0.61 -14.71 0.29
N ASP A 302 -0.73 -13.37 0.38
CA ASP A 302 0.10 -12.40 -0.36
C ASP A 302 1.62 -12.51 -0.08
N LYS A 303 2.00 -13.10 1.05
CA LYS A 303 3.39 -13.38 1.43
C LYS A 303 4.01 -14.48 0.57
N HIS A 304 3.19 -15.34 -0.03
CA HIS A 304 3.66 -16.39 -0.94
C HIS A 304 4.34 -15.78 -2.17
N VAL A 305 3.72 -14.80 -2.83
CA VAL A 305 4.31 -14.12 -3.99
C VAL A 305 5.71 -13.57 -3.68
N ALA A 306 5.87 -12.91 -2.53
CA ALA A 306 7.15 -12.33 -2.14
C ALA A 306 8.23 -13.40 -1.90
N ARG A 307 7.86 -14.53 -1.28
CA ARG A 307 8.76 -15.68 -1.09
C ARG A 307 9.11 -16.33 -2.42
N LEU A 308 8.13 -16.51 -3.30
CA LEU A 308 8.31 -17.08 -4.63
C LEU A 308 9.32 -16.26 -5.44
N VAL A 309 9.10 -14.95 -5.59
CA VAL A 309 10.01 -14.07 -6.33
C VAL A 309 11.43 -14.14 -5.77
N LYS A 310 11.58 -14.13 -4.44
CA LYS A 310 12.90 -14.25 -3.81
C LYS A 310 13.52 -15.61 -4.13
N GLN A 311 12.81 -16.71 -3.87
CA GLN A 311 13.32 -18.07 -4.08
C GLN A 311 13.78 -18.30 -5.52
N THR A 312 12.96 -17.93 -6.51
CA THR A 312 13.29 -18.14 -7.92
C THR A 312 14.40 -17.20 -8.40
N ALA A 313 14.45 -15.95 -7.92
CA ALA A 313 15.54 -15.03 -8.26
C ALA A 313 16.90 -15.53 -7.73
N MET A 314 16.92 -16.07 -6.50
CA MET A 314 18.11 -16.66 -5.91
C MET A 314 18.54 -17.92 -6.67
N ALA A 315 17.60 -18.83 -6.94
CA ALA A 315 17.85 -20.08 -7.66
C ALA A 315 18.32 -19.85 -9.10
N ALA A 316 17.81 -18.81 -9.77
CA ALA A 316 18.20 -18.44 -11.12
C ALA A 316 19.53 -17.67 -11.19
N GLY A 317 20.20 -17.42 -10.06
CA GLY A 317 21.46 -16.70 -10.04
C GLY A 317 21.36 -15.22 -10.44
N VAL A 318 20.16 -14.63 -10.38
CA VAL A 318 19.96 -13.22 -10.77
C VAL A 318 20.84 -12.32 -9.91
N ARG A 319 21.62 -11.43 -10.53
CA ARG A 319 22.63 -10.59 -9.88
C ARG A 319 23.70 -11.40 -9.13
N GLY A 320 24.24 -12.43 -9.79
CA GLY A 320 25.33 -13.27 -9.27
C GLY A 320 26.62 -12.51 -8.91
N ASP A 321 26.73 -11.25 -9.32
CA ASP A 321 27.77 -10.30 -8.89
C ASP A 321 27.70 -9.94 -7.39
N LEU A 322 26.60 -10.25 -6.71
CA LEU A 322 26.35 -9.88 -5.32
C LEU A 322 26.35 -11.08 -4.39
N SER A 323 26.64 -10.84 -3.10
CA SER A 323 26.48 -11.87 -2.07
C SER A 323 25.02 -12.31 -1.91
N GLU A 324 24.80 -13.49 -1.34
CA GLU A 324 23.47 -14.06 -1.16
C GLU A 324 22.55 -13.16 -0.30
N SER A 325 23.11 -12.57 0.76
CA SER A 325 22.40 -11.64 1.65
C SER A 325 21.99 -10.36 0.93
N GLU A 326 22.86 -9.79 0.11
CA GLU A 326 22.56 -8.58 -0.66
C GLU A 326 21.50 -8.81 -1.73
N ARG A 327 21.54 -9.96 -2.43
CA ARG A 327 20.48 -10.34 -3.38
C ARG A 327 19.14 -10.49 -2.68
N ALA A 328 19.14 -11.16 -1.53
CA ALA A 328 17.94 -11.36 -0.71
C ALA A 328 17.27 -10.05 -0.26
N GLU A 329 18.05 -8.98 -0.07
CA GLU A 329 17.53 -7.65 0.26
C GLU A 329 17.03 -6.88 -0.96
N LYS A 330 17.58 -7.13 -2.15
CA LYS A 330 17.25 -6.40 -3.38
C LYS A 330 15.96 -6.88 -4.06
N PHE A 331 15.62 -8.16 -3.96
CA PHE A 331 14.41 -8.73 -4.58
C PHE A 331 13.22 -8.81 -3.63
N SER A 332 12.02 -8.50 -4.13
CA SER A 332 10.76 -8.64 -3.37
C SER A 332 9.57 -8.80 -4.32
N GLY A 333 8.36 -8.97 -3.78
CA GLY A 333 7.14 -8.96 -4.60
C GLY A 333 6.92 -7.67 -5.41
N HIS A 334 7.60 -6.56 -5.09
CA HIS A 334 7.56 -5.32 -5.88
C HIS A 334 8.47 -5.35 -7.11
N SER A 335 9.40 -6.32 -7.19
CA SER A 335 10.40 -6.40 -8.25
C SER A 335 9.80 -6.75 -9.62
N LEU A 336 8.70 -7.52 -9.67
CA LEU A 336 7.98 -7.82 -10.93
C LEU A 336 7.37 -6.55 -11.53
N ARG A 337 6.67 -5.78 -10.69
CA ARG A 337 6.06 -4.51 -11.08
C ARG A 337 7.09 -3.48 -11.50
N ALA A 338 8.20 -3.38 -10.77
CA ALA A 338 9.32 -2.52 -11.15
C ALA A 338 9.93 -2.95 -12.49
N GLY A 339 10.01 -4.26 -12.73
CA GLY A 339 10.40 -4.89 -13.99
C GLY A 339 9.68 -4.32 -15.20
N LEU A 340 8.36 -4.52 -15.25
CA LEU A 340 7.54 -4.03 -16.36
C LEU A 340 7.66 -2.52 -16.56
N ALA A 341 7.61 -1.76 -15.45
CA ALA A 341 7.70 -0.30 -15.49
C ALA A 341 9.04 0.20 -16.06
N SER A 342 10.12 -0.56 -15.88
CA SER A 342 11.47 -0.22 -16.34
C SER A 342 11.80 -0.78 -17.73
N SER A 343 11.18 -1.89 -18.15
CA SER A 343 11.47 -2.54 -19.45
C SER A 343 10.54 -2.11 -20.59
N ALA A 344 9.34 -1.61 -20.29
CA ALA A 344 8.39 -1.22 -21.33
C ALA A 344 8.84 0.05 -22.05
N GLU A 345 9.12 -0.04 -23.36
CA GLU A 345 9.40 1.11 -24.24
C GLU A 345 8.11 1.76 -24.74
N VAL A 346 7.25 2.17 -23.81
CA VAL A 346 5.98 2.84 -24.10
C VAL A 346 5.88 4.18 -23.40
N ASP A 347 5.00 5.05 -23.91
CA ASP A 347 4.74 6.37 -23.34
C ASP A 347 4.36 6.28 -21.85
N GLU A 348 4.83 7.25 -21.06
CA GLU A 348 4.58 7.39 -19.62
C GLU A 348 3.09 7.23 -19.28
N ARG A 349 2.18 7.77 -20.12
CA ARG A 349 0.73 7.71 -19.86
C ARG A 349 0.20 6.27 -19.83
N TYR A 350 0.70 5.39 -20.69
CA TYR A 350 0.25 4.00 -20.77
C TYR A 350 0.80 3.19 -19.60
N VAL A 351 2.07 3.42 -19.23
CA VAL A 351 2.66 2.83 -18.02
C VAL A 351 1.90 3.28 -16.77
N GLN A 352 1.55 4.57 -16.69
CA GLN A 352 0.78 5.11 -15.56
C GLN A 352 -0.61 4.45 -15.43
N LYS A 353 -1.34 4.30 -16.55
CA LYS A 353 -2.66 3.65 -16.61
C LYS A 353 -2.55 2.19 -16.17
N GLN A 354 -1.68 1.41 -16.80
CA GLN A 354 -1.47 -0.03 -16.51
C GLN A 354 -1.13 -0.27 -15.03
N LEU A 355 -0.23 0.56 -14.50
CA LEU A 355 0.20 0.46 -13.11
C LEU A 355 -0.85 1.05 -12.14
N GLY A 356 -1.77 1.90 -12.58
CA GLY A 356 -2.69 2.66 -11.73
C GLY A 356 -1.95 3.57 -10.74
N HIS A 357 -0.94 4.29 -11.23
CA HIS A 357 -0.26 5.33 -10.45
C HIS A 357 -1.12 6.60 -10.40
N ALA A 358 -1.29 7.16 -9.21
CA ALA A 358 -2.12 8.36 -9.03
C ALA A 358 -1.47 9.66 -9.55
N SER A 359 -0.18 9.63 -9.89
CA SER A 359 0.53 10.77 -10.48
C SER A 359 1.65 10.30 -11.40
N ALA A 360 1.97 11.13 -12.41
CA ALA A 360 3.09 10.90 -13.33
C ALA A 360 4.43 10.78 -12.58
N GLU A 361 4.64 11.57 -11.52
CA GLU A 361 5.86 11.51 -10.70
C GLU A 361 6.17 10.11 -10.15
N MET A 362 5.13 9.32 -9.83
CA MET A 362 5.32 7.92 -9.41
C MET A 362 5.85 7.03 -10.53
N THR A 363 5.45 7.28 -11.78
CA THR A 363 5.91 6.57 -12.97
C THR A 363 7.34 6.97 -13.35
N ARG A 364 7.66 8.28 -13.32
CA ARG A 364 9.03 8.79 -13.61
C ARG A 364 10.12 8.17 -12.75
N LYS A 365 9.80 7.74 -11.52
CA LYS A 365 10.75 7.04 -10.63
C LYS A 365 11.34 5.78 -11.27
N TYR A 366 10.58 5.08 -12.11
CA TYR A 366 11.04 3.88 -12.82
C TYR A 366 11.77 4.22 -14.13
N GLN A 367 11.31 5.24 -14.85
CA GLN A 367 11.89 5.67 -16.13
C GLN A 367 13.27 6.33 -15.96
N ARG A 368 13.48 7.10 -14.87
CA ARG A 368 14.78 7.74 -14.57
C ARG A 368 15.96 6.78 -14.49
N ARG A 369 15.72 5.48 -14.24
CA ARG A 369 16.77 4.45 -14.25
C ARG A 369 17.06 3.94 -15.66
N ARG A 370 16.03 3.77 -16.49
CA ARG A 370 16.13 3.37 -17.91
C ARG A 370 16.77 4.45 -18.76
N ASP A 371 16.34 5.70 -18.59
CA ASP A 371 16.74 6.82 -19.44
C ASP A 371 18.04 7.49 -18.95
N ARG A 372 18.66 6.93 -17.90
CA ARG A 372 19.91 7.42 -17.31
C ARG A 372 21.00 7.41 -18.40
N PHE A 373 21.43 8.60 -18.79
CA PHE A 373 22.38 8.88 -19.89
C PHE A 373 21.87 8.67 -21.33
N ARG A 374 20.63 8.21 -21.56
CA ARG A 374 19.99 8.20 -22.90
C ARG A 374 19.52 9.60 -23.30
N ILE A 375 18.87 10.30 -22.37
CA ILE A 375 18.47 11.71 -22.52
C ILE A 375 19.40 12.50 -21.60
N ASN A 376 20.50 12.99 -22.15
CA ASN A 376 21.53 13.67 -21.39
C ASN A 376 21.60 15.14 -21.83
N LEU A 377 21.26 16.05 -20.91
CA LEU A 377 21.39 17.48 -21.13
C LEU A 377 22.84 17.90 -21.41
N THR A 378 23.84 17.22 -20.85
CA THR A 378 25.25 17.47 -21.18
C THR A 378 25.51 17.27 -22.68
N LYS A 379 25.06 16.14 -23.25
CA LYS A 379 25.17 15.88 -24.69
C LYS A 379 24.28 16.81 -25.53
N ALA A 380 23.07 17.10 -25.06
CA ALA A 380 22.15 18.01 -25.76
C ALA A 380 22.62 19.48 -25.73
N SER A 381 23.39 19.85 -24.71
CA SER A 381 24.05 21.14 -24.58
C SER A 381 25.44 21.18 -25.26
N GLY A 382 25.87 20.09 -25.91
CA GLY A 382 27.13 20.03 -26.66
C GLY A 382 28.40 19.93 -25.81
N LEU A 383 28.31 19.47 -24.56
CA LEU A 383 29.44 19.25 -23.65
C LEU A 383 29.93 17.80 -23.64
#